data_AF-A0A060Z113-F1
#
_entry.id   AF-A0A060Z113-F1
#
_cell.length_a   1.000
_cell.length_b   1.000
_cell.length_c   1.000
_cell.angle_alpha   90.00
_cell.angle_beta   90.00
_cell.angle_gamma   90.00
#
_symmetry.space_group_name_H-M   'P 1'
#
loop_
_entity.id
_entity.type
_entity.pdbx_description
1 polymer ?
#
loop_
_entity_poly.entity_id
_entity_poly.type
_entity_poly.pdbx_seq_one_letter_code
_entity_poly.pdbx_strand_id
1 'polypeptide(L)'
;PIQKGLGTNALSLYITHLSPLSSLCHPRRPLTYLGLKIFARFGVCEFLSCSEATLRCWLQIIEANYHASNSYHNSTHAADVLHATAYFLRKEKVKGSLEQLDEVAALIAATVHDVDHPGRTNSFLCNAGSELAILYNDTAVLESHHAALAFQLTVSDSKSNIFKNIDRTQFRTLRQAIIDMVLATEMTRHFEHVNKFANSINKPMAAIEESSSNVRHTPFSVYVCVCVC
;
A
#
# COMPACT_ATOMS: atom_id res chain seq x y z
N PRO A 1 25.02 -26.10 10.34
CA PRO A 1 24.55 -26.34 8.95
C PRO A 1 23.05 -26.69 8.94
N ILE A 2 22.20 -25.68 9.12
CA ILE A 2 20.74 -25.82 9.03
C ILE A 2 20.25 -24.60 8.25
N GLN A 3 20.03 -24.76 6.96
CA GLN A 3 19.23 -23.87 6.12
C GLN A 3 18.83 -24.65 4.87
N LYS A 4 17.53 -24.82 4.68
CA LYS A 4 16.76 -24.65 3.43
C LYS A 4 15.48 -25.46 3.48
N GLY A 5 14.37 -24.83 3.12
CA GLY A 5 13.28 -25.54 2.45
C GLY A 5 11.92 -25.58 3.14
N LEU A 6 11.48 -24.53 3.84
CA LEU A 6 10.05 -24.30 4.06
C LEU A 6 9.74 -22.83 3.78
N GLY A 7 9.13 -22.55 2.64
CA GLY A 7 8.69 -21.17 2.33
C GLY A 7 8.07 -20.93 0.96
N THR A 8 8.28 -21.81 -0.03
CA THR A 8 7.85 -21.52 -1.42
C THR A 8 6.61 -22.30 -1.90
N ASN A 9 6.14 -23.31 -1.16
CA ASN A 9 5.12 -24.23 -1.68
C ASN A 9 3.68 -23.94 -1.22
N ALA A 10 3.45 -23.08 -0.22
CA ALA A 10 2.08 -22.78 0.24
C ALA A 10 1.37 -21.72 -0.60
N LEU A 11 2.10 -20.75 -1.16
CA LEU A 11 1.56 -19.64 -1.95
C LEU A 11 1.28 -20.03 -3.41
N SER A 12 2.15 -20.84 -4.02
CA SER A 12 1.91 -21.41 -5.35
C SER A 12 0.62 -22.25 -5.38
N LEU A 13 0.34 -22.98 -4.28
CA LEU A 13 -0.88 -23.77 -4.10
C LEU A 13 -2.15 -22.93 -3.83
N TYR A 14 -2.03 -21.76 -3.19
CA TYR A 14 -3.20 -20.90 -2.93
C TYR A 14 -3.59 -20.06 -4.15
N ILE A 15 -2.61 -19.62 -4.95
CA ILE A 15 -2.83 -19.01 -6.27
C ILE A 15 -3.41 -20.05 -7.25
N THR A 16 -3.01 -21.32 -7.17
CA THR A 16 -3.65 -22.39 -7.97
C THR A 16 -5.03 -22.82 -7.46
N HIS A 17 -5.42 -22.56 -6.22
CA HIS A 17 -6.84 -22.67 -5.82
C HIS A 17 -7.69 -21.47 -6.24
N LEU A 18 -7.07 -20.37 -6.66
CA LEU A 18 -7.69 -19.26 -7.38
C LEU A 18 -7.65 -19.45 -8.92
N SER A 19 -7.38 -20.65 -9.41
CA SER A 19 -7.45 -21.01 -10.84
C SER A 19 -8.79 -20.71 -11.53
N PRO A 20 -9.96 -20.63 -10.86
CA PRO A 20 -11.14 -20.13 -11.55
C PRO A 20 -11.08 -18.61 -11.76
N LEU A 21 -10.35 -17.84 -10.94
CA LEU A 21 -10.31 -16.37 -11.04
C LEU A 21 -9.27 -15.86 -12.03
N SER A 22 -8.16 -16.57 -12.24
CA SER A 22 -7.22 -16.23 -13.33
C SER A 22 -7.80 -16.56 -14.72
N SER A 23 -8.80 -17.45 -14.79
CA SER A 23 -9.46 -17.87 -16.03
C SER A 23 -10.89 -17.31 -16.23
N LEU A 24 -11.57 -16.80 -15.19
CA LEU A 24 -12.86 -16.07 -15.30
C LEU A 24 -12.73 -14.54 -15.22
N CYS A 25 -11.64 -13.97 -14.66
CA CYS A 25 -11.46 -12.52 -14.73
C CYS A 25 -11.05 -12.16 -16.16
N HIS A 26 -11.74 -11.20 -16.77
CA HIS A 26 -11.28 -10.58 -18.01
C HIS A 26 -9.77 -10.34 -17.92
N PRO A 27 -8.97 -10.84 -18.88
CA PRO A 27 -7.53 -10.81 -18.74
C PRO A 27 -7.10 -9.34 -18.68
N ARG A 28 -6.22 -9.02 -17.72
CA ARG A 28 -5.48 -7.74 -17.55
C ARG A 28 -5.96 -6.71 -16.50
N ARG A 29 -6.87 -6.99 -15.56
CA ARG A 29 -7.24 -5.97 -14.54
C ARG A 29 -7.33 -6.43 -13.06
N PRO A 30 -6.36 -7.19 -12.52
CA PRO A 30 -6.45 -7.73 -11.15
C PRO A 30 -6.65 -6.65 -10.08
N LEU A 31 -5.98 -5.49 -10.20
CA LEU A 31 -6.03 -4.43 -9.20
C LEU A 31 -7.42 -3.79 -9.13
N THR A 32 -8.04 -3.51 -10.28
CA THR A 32 -9.40 -2.93 -10.30
C THR A 32 -10.42 -3.86 -9.66
N TYR A 33 -10.45 -5.15 -10.05
CA TYR A 33 -11.45 -6.09 -9.55
C TYR A 33 -11.29 -6.38 -8.06
N LEU A 34 -10.06 -6.64 -7.63
CA LEU A 34 -9.78 -6.90 -6.22
C LEU A 34 -9.98 -5.64 -5.37
N GLY A 35 -9.52 -4.49 -5.87
CA GLY A 35 -9.68 -3.19 -5.23
C GLY A 35 -11.13 -2.87 -4.92
N LEU A 36 -12.04 -3.02 -5.89
CA LEU A 36 -13.48 -2.79 -5.67
C LEU A 36 -14.04 -3.67 -4.54
N LYS A 37 -13.69 -4.96 -4.50
CA LYS A 37 -14.17 -5.88 -3.45
C LYS A 37 -13.60 -5.54 -2.08
N ILE A 38 -12.30 -5.27 -1.98
CA ILE A 38 -11.64 -4.95 -0.72
C ILE A 38 -12.16 -3.60 -0.19
N PHE A 39 -12.17 -2.57 -1.02
CA PHE A 39 -12.58 -1.21 -0.62
C PHE A 39 -14.04 -1.18 -0.15
N ALA A 40 -14.95 -1.90 -0.83
CA ALA A 40 -16.32 -2.06 -0.37
C ALA A 40 -16.40 -2.75 1.01
N ARG A 41 -15.56 -3.77 1.25
CA ARG A 41 -15.55 -4.52 2.52
C ARG A 41 -14.96 -3.74 3.70
N PHE A 42 -14.22 -2.67 3.43
CA PHE A 42 -13.66 -1.75 4.44
C PHE A 42 -14.42 -0.41 4.51
N GLY A 43 -15.49 -0.24 3.73
CA GLY A 43 -16.29 0.98 3.75
C GLY A 43 -15.54 2.23 3.27
N VAL A 44 -14.62 2.07 2.31
CA VAL A 44 -13.74 3.17 1.87
C VAL A 44 -14.53 4.28 1.17
N CYS A 45 -15.54 3.92 0.36
CA CYS A 45 -16.38 4.90 -0.33
C CYS A 45 -17.18 5.75 0.66
N GLU A 46 -17.73 5.11 1.69
CA GLU A 46 -18.49 5.75 2.75
C GLU A 46 -17.60 6.71 3.55
N PHE A 47 -16.40 6.27 3.91
CA PHE A 47 -15.42 7.11 4.61
C PHE A 47 -15.01 8.33 3.77
N LEU A 48 -14.74 8.13 2.47
CA LEU A 48 -14.32 9.20 1.55
C LEU A 48 -15.49 10.01 0.95
N SER A 49 -16.73 9.66 1.30
CA SER A 49 -17.94 10.23 0.69
C SER A 49 -17.91 10.22 -0.85
N CYS A 50 -17.38 9.16 -1.46
CA CYS A 50 -17.28 9.02 -2.92
C CYS A 50 -18.16 7.88 -3.45
N SER A 51 -18.50 7.93 -4.74
CA SER A 51 -19.32 6.88 -5.36
C SER A 51 -18.47 5.68 -5.79
N GLU A 52 -19.06 4.48 -5.85
CA GLU A 52 -18.36 3.30 -6.41
C GLU A 52 -17.89 3.56 -7.84
N ALA A 53 -18.63 4.35 -8.63
CA ALA A 53 -18.21 4.74 -9.98
C ALA A 53 -16.91 5.56 -9.96
N THR A 54 -16.80 6.52 -9.03
CA THR A 54 -15.57 7.31 -8.81
C THR A 54 -14.40 6.41 -8.40
N LEU A 55 -14.64 5.51 -7.44
CA LEU A 55 -13.62 4.55 -7.01
C LEU A 55 -13.17 3.64 -8.17
N ARG A 56 -14.10 3.14 -8.98
CA ARG A 56 -13.80 2.32 -10.15
C ARG A 56 -12.95 3.10 -11.15
N CYS A 57 -13.31 4.33 -11.48
CA CYS A 57 -12.51 5.18 -12.37
C CYS A 57 -11.10 5.41 -11.81
N TRP A 58 -10.99 5.64 -10.50
CA TRP A 58 -9.71 5.80 -9.82
C TRP A 58 -8.83 4.54 -9.89
N LEU A 59 -9.36 3.37 -9.53
CA LEU A 59 -8.63 2.11 -9.63
C LEU A 59 -8.18 1.83 -11.07
N GLN A 60 -9.03 2.15 -12.04
CA GLN A 60 -8.73 1.94 -13.46
C GLN A 60 -7.59 2.83 -13.95
N ILE A 61 -7.50 4.10 -13.51
CA ILE A 61 -6.40 5.00 -13.89
C ILE A 61 -5.10 4.60 -13.20
N ILE A 62 -5.14 4.20 -11.92
CA ILE A 62 -3.95 3.69 -11.22
C ILE A 62 -3.44 2.43 -11.90
N GLU A 63 -4.30 1.44 -12.15
CA GLU A 63 -3.91 0.19 -12.78
C GLU A 63 -3.36 0.40 -14.21
N ALA A 64 -3.89 1.37 -14.96
CA ALA A 64 -3.39 1.69 -16.29
C ALA A 64 -1.95 2.25 -16.29
N ASN A 65 -1.51 2.80 -15.16
CA ASN A 65 -0.14 3.31 -14.97
C ASN A 65 0.80 2.26 -14.36
N TYR A 66 0.36 1.03 -14.13
CA TYR A 66 1.25 -0.09 -13.86
C TYR A 66 1.70 -0.74 -15.18
N HIS A 67 3.01 -0.86 -15.39
CA HIS A 67 3.55 -1.35 -16.66
C HIS A 67 3.41 -2.87 -16.77
N ALA A 68 2.49 -3.34 -17.62
CA ALA A 68 2.28 -4.77 -17.84
C ALA A 68 3.49 -5.51 -18.45
N SER A 69 4.46 -4.77 -19.01
CA SER A 69 5.74 -5.30 -19.50
C SER A 69 6.72 -5.68 -18.40
N ASN A 70 6.52 -5.19 -17.17
CA ASN A 70 7.38 -5.55 -16.04
C ASN A 70 7.10 -7.00 -15.61
N SER A 71 8.17 -7.76 -15.37
CA SER A 71 8.07 -9.13 -14.88
C SER A 71 7.53 -9.22 -13.44
N TYR A 72 7.74 -8.19 -12.62
CA TYR A 72 7.33 -8.17 -11.20
C TYR A 72 6.47 -6.95 -10.85
N HIS A 73 7.01 -5.72 -10.92
CA HIS A 73 6.33 -4.47 -10.56
C HIS A 73 5.24 -4.06 -11.57
N ASN A 74 4.19 -4.87 -11.69
CA ASN A 74 3.00 -4.64 -12.49
C ASN A 74 1.75 -4.67 -11.60
N SER A 75 0.55 -4.50 -12.17
CA SER A 75 -0.68 -4.37 -11.36
C SER A 75 -1.05 -5.64 -10.59
N THR A 76 -0.51 -6.80 -10.96
CA THR A 76 -0.67 -8.05 -10.20
C THR A 76 0.05 -7.98 -8.87
N HIS A 77 1.27 -7.43 -8.84
CA HIS A 77 2.02 -7.19 -7.61
C HIS A 77 1.28 -6.22 -6.68
N ALA A 78 0.80 -5.10 -7.23
CA ALA A 78 -0.01 -4.15 -6.46
C ALA A 78 -1.28 -4.80 -5.87
N ALA A 79 -1.94 -5.69 -6.62
CA ALA A 79 -3.10 -6.43 -6.16
C ALA A 79 -2.75 -7.43 -5.03
N ASP A 80 -1.61 -8.12 -5.13
CA ASP A 80 -1.14 -9.03 -4.07
C ASP A 80 -0.82 -8.27 -2.77
N VAL A 81 -0.09 -7.16 -2.89
CA VAL A 81 0.21 -6.28 -1.76
C VAL A 81 -1.08 -5.74 -1.12
N LEU A 82 -2.05 -5.28 -1.91
CA LEU A 82 -3.36 -4.85 -1.41
C LEU A 82 -4.09 -5.98 -0.67
N HIS A 83 -4.06 -7.19 -1.21
CA HIS A 83 -4.67 -8.36 -0.57
C HIS A 83 -4.02 -8.67 0.79
N ALA A 84 -2.70 -8.67 0.84
CA ALA A 84 -1.95 -8.92 2.06
C ALA A 84 -2.22 -7.84 3.12
N THR A 85 -2.22 -6.56 2.73
CA THR A 85 -2.59 -5.45 3.62
C THR A 85 -3.99 -5.63 4.19
N ALA A 86 -4.98 -5.95 3.35
CA ALA A 86 -6.34 -6.23 3.80
C ALA A 86 -6.43 -7.42 4.76
N TYR A 87 -5.60 -8.45 4.59
CA TYR A 87 -5.52 -9.59 5.51
C TYR A 87 -4.98 -9.17 6.89
N PHE A 88 -3.92 -8.36 6.93
CA PHE A 88 -3.32 -7.90 8.19
C PHE A 88 -4.23 -6.97 8.97
N LEU A 89 -4.91 -6.04 8.30
CA LEU A 89 -5.87 -5.13 8.94
C LEU A 89 -7.01 -5.88 9.64
N ARG A 90 -7.32 -7.11 9.22
CA ARG A 90 -8.37 -7.94 9.82
C ARG A 90 -7.94 -8.77 11.02
N LYS A 91 -6.63 -8.82 11.34
CA LYS A 91 -6.14 -9.59 12.48
C LYS A 91 -6.59 -8.95 13.78
N GLU A 92 -7.05 -9.75 14.74
CA GLU A 92 -7.58 -9.26 16.02
C GLU A 92 -6.62 -8.34 16.78
N LYS A 93 -5.30 -8.59 16.71
CA LYS A 93 -4.29 -7.73 17.35
C LYS A 93 -4.18 -6.34 16.71
N VAL A 94 -4.54 -6.22 15.44
CA VAL A 94 -4.50 -4.98 14.66
C VAL A 94 -5.87 -4.29 14.74
N LYS A 95 -6.94 -5.07 14.63
CA LYS A 95 -8.32 -4.62 14.69
C LYS A 95 -8.61 -4.03 16.08
N GLY A 96 -8.88 -2.73 16.13
CA GLY A 96 -9.11 -1.97 17.36
C GLY A 96 -7.91 -1.17 17.86
N SER A 97 -6.73 -1.36 17.25
CA SER A 97 -5.53 -0.54 17.49
C SER A 97 -5.38 0.61 16.49
N LEU A 98 -6.13 0.56 15.37
CA LEU A 98 -6.07 1.52 14.28
C LEU A 98 -7.41 2.27 14.15
N GLU A 99 -7.35 3.52 13.71
CA GLU A 99 -8.55 4.27 13.34
C GLU A 99 -8.96 3.96 11.89
N GLN A 100 -10.22 4.23 11.53
CA GLN A 100 -10.70 3.99 10.16
C GLN A 100 -9.88 4.78 9.11
N LEU A 101 -9.39 5.97 9.47
CA LEU A 101 -8.50 6.76 8.61
C LEU A 101 -7.24 5.97 8.25
N ASP A 102 -6.65 5.27 9.21
CA ASP A 102 -5.43 4.50 9.02
C ASP A 102 -5.66 3.30 8.10
N GLU A 103 -6.77 2.59 8.29
CA GLU A 103 -7.15 1.45 7.44
C GLU A 103 -7.32 1.90 5.98
N VAL A 104 -8.03 3.02 5.77
CA VAL A 104 -8.24 3.60 4.43
C VAL A 104 -6.91 4.05 3.83
N ALA A 105 -6.07 4.72 4.62
CA ALA A 105 -4.75 5.16 4.17
C ALA A 105 -3.87 3.98 3.75
N ALA A 106 -3.89 2.87 4.50
CA ALA A 106 -3.08 1.68 4.21
C ALA A 106 -3.52 0.97 2.93
N LEU A 107 -4.83 0.85 2.70
CA LEU A 107 -5.35 0.26 1.46
C LEU A 107 -5.02 1.13 0.24
N ILE A 108 -5.12 2.46 0.36
CA ILE A 108 -4.76 3.37 -0.73
C ILE A 108 -3.25 3.31 -0.99
N ALA A 109 -2.42 3.36 0.05
CA ALA A 109 -0.97 3.24 -0.07
C ALA A 109 -0.56 1.94 -0.78
N ALA A 110 -1.08 0.79 -0.35
CA ALA A 110 -0.83 -0.50 -0.99
C ALA A 110 -1.15 -0.48 -2.49
N THR A 111 -2.27 0.15 -2.86
CA THR A 111 -2.75 0.24 -4.24
C THR A 111 -1.83 1.06 -5.15
N VAL A 112 -1.13 2.05 -4.61
CA VAL A 112 -0.36 3.03 -5.40
C VAL A 112 1.15 2.97 -5.20
N HIS A 113 1.66 2.15 -4.27
CA HIS A 113 3.04 2.21 -3.80
C HIS A 113 4.11 2.03 -4.88
N ASP A 114 3.76 1.41 -6.01
CA ASP A 114 4.67 1.08 -7.13
C ASP A 114 4.13 1.60 -8.48
N VAL A 115 3.20 2.57 -8.47
CA VAL A 115 2.58 3.06 -9.72
C VAL A 115 3.64 3.70 -10.64
N ASP A 116 3.64 3.35 -11.93
CA ASP A 116 4.65 3.79 -12.91
C ASP A 116 6.09 3.33 -12.63
N HIS A 117 6.25 2.22 -11.90
CA HIS A 117 7.58 1.63 -11.69
C HIS A 117 8.23 1.18 -13.02
N PRO A 118 9.46 1.60 -13.36
CA PRO A 118 10.10 1.34 -14.66
C PRO A 118 10.78 -0.04 -14.77
N GLY A 119 10.60 -0.89 -13.75
CA GLY A 119 11.25 -2.21 -13.66
C GLY A 119 12.76 -2.13 -13.44
N ARG A 120 13.25 -1.04 -12.83
CA ARG A 120 14.64 -0.79 -12.47
C ARG A 120 14.70 -0.26 -11.04
N THR A 121 15.86 -0.38 -10.38
CA THR A 121 16.05 0.06 -9.00
C THR A 121 16.45 1.54 -8.94
N ASN A 122 16.26 2.17 -7.76
CA ASN A 122 16.75 3.54 -7.49
C ASN A 122 18.25 3.69 -7.85
N SER A 123 19.10 2.75 -7.44
CA SER A 123 20.54 2.79 -7.74
C SER A 123 20.83 2.80 -9.26
N PHE A 124 20.07 2.05 -10.05
CA PHE A 124 20.21 2.09 -11.51
C PHE A 124 19.85 3.46 -12.07
N LEU A 125 18.75 4.05 -11.61
CA LEU A 125 18.27 5.36 -12.04
C LEU A 125 19.26 6.50 -11.72
N CYS A 126 19.83 6.48 -10.51
CA CYS A 126 20.86 7.43 -10.08
C CYS A 126 22.13 7.29 -10.91
N ASN A 127 22.64 6.06 -11.07
CA ASN A 127 23.85 5.80 -11.85
C ASN A 127 23.71 6.16 -13.34
N ALA A 128 22.50 6.04 -13.88
CA ALA A 128 22.20 6.39 -15.27
C ALA A 128 21.93 7.89 -15.47
N GLY A 129 21.85 8.70 -14.41
CA GLY A 129 21.47 10.11 -14.49
C GLY A 129 20.07 10.31 -15.10
N SER A 130 19.13 9.41 -14.78
CA SER A 130 17.76 9.48 -15.31
C SER A 130 17.03 10.76 -14.89
N GLU A 131 16.01 11.16 -15.65
CA GLU A 131 15.20 12.34 -15.33
C GLU A 131 14.57 12.27 -13.94
N LEU A 132 14.09 11.09 -13.51
CA LEU A 132 13.54 10.88 -12.17
C LEU A 132 14.61 11.08 -11.09
N ALA A 133 15.81 10.56 -11.30
CA ALA A 133 16.91 10.72 -10.35
C ALA A 133 17.31 12.20 -10.18
N ILE A 134 17.36 12.94 -11.28
CA ILE A 134 17.59 14.40 -11.27
C ILE A 134 16.46 15.12 -10.54
N LEU A 135 15.20 14.78 -10.84
CA LEU A 135 14.01 15.41 -10.25
C LEU A 135 13.95 15.23 -8.73
N TYR A 136 14.28 14.04 -8.24
CA TYR A 136 14.22 13.68 -6.81
C TYR A 136 15.59 13.75 -6.11
N ASN A 137 16.60 14.32 -6.75
CA ASN A 137 17.94 14.54 -6.18
C ASN A 137 18.52 13.26 -5.53
N ASP A 138 18.45 12.14 -6.27
CA ASP A 138 18.95 10.81 -5.86
C ASP A 138 18.41 10.28 -4.51
N THR A 139 17.32 10.84 -3.99
CA THR A 139 16.77 10.51 -2.67
C THR A 139 15.37 9.93 -2.81
N ALA A 140 15.18 8.67 -2.37
CA ALA A 140 13.89 7.96 -2.44
C ALA A 140 13.17 8.16 -3.79
N VAL A 141 13.91 7.99 -4.89
CA VAL A 141 13.54 8.46 -6.23
C VAL A 141 12.21 7.85 -6.69
N LEU A 142 12.08 6.54 -6.63
CA LEU A 142 10.88 5.82 -7.05
C LEU A 142 9.73 6.02 -6.08
N GLU A 143 9.95 5.92 -4.78
CA GLU A 143 8.91 6.06 -3.77
C GLU A 143 8.28 7.47 -3.79
N SER A 144 9.11 8.50 -3.99
CA SER A 144 8.66 9.88 -4.20
C SER A 144 7.84 10.01 -5.49
N HIS A 145 8.28 9.35 -6.56
CA HIS A 145 7.57 9.31 -7.83
C HIS A 145 6.20 8.65 -7.72
N HIS A 146 6.13 7.47 -7.11
CA HIS A 146 4.88 6.73 -6.91
C HIS A 146 3.85 7.57 -6.15
N ALA A 147 4.25 8.18 -5.03
CA ALA A 147 3.38 9.06 -4.25
C ALA A 147 2.95 10.29 -5.07
N ALA A 148 3.89 10.99 -5.72
CA ALA A 148 3.58 12.20 -6.48
C ALA A 148 2.60 11.91 -7.63
N LEU A 149 2.89 10.90 -8.44
CA LEU A 149 2.08 10.53 -9.59
C LEU A 149 0.69 10.04 -9.17
N ALA A 150 0.58 9.22 -8.13
CA ALA A 150 -0.71 8.75 -7.63
C ALA A 150 -1.67 9.91 -7.31
N PHE A 151 -1.17 10.93 -6.59
CA PHE A 151 -1.97 12.10 -6.29
C PHE A 151 -2.25 12.97 -7.51
N GLN A 152 -1.29 13.14 -8.43
CA GLN A 152 -1.52 13.84 -9.71
C GLN A 152 -2.66 13.19 -10.50
N LEU A 153 -2.59 11.87 -10.72
CA LEU A 153 -3.63 11.10 -11.43
C LEU A 153 -5.00 11.20 -10.76
N THR A 154 -5.01 11.23 -9.42
CA THR A 154 -6.24 11.31 -8.64
C THR A 154 -6.92 12.67 -8.78
N VAL A 155 -6.16 13.78 -8.77
CA VAL A 155 -6.75 15.13 -8.83
C VAL A 155 -6.94 15.65 -10.25
N SER A 156 -6.36 14.99 -11.26
CA SER A 156 -6.41 15.42 -12.67
C SER A 156 -7.81 15.34 -13.29
N ASP A 157 -8.65 14.39 -12.86
CA ASP A 157 -10.05 14.29 -13.30
C ASP A 157 -10.99 14.22 -12.10
N SER A 158 -12.02 15.06 -12.10
CA SER A 158 -13.11 15.02 -11.13
C SER A 158 -13.80 13.65 -11.01
N LYS A 159 -13.76 12.82 -12.05
CA LYS A 159 -14.34 11.47 -12.08
C LYS A 159 -13.47 10.43 -11.36
N SER A 160 -12.15 10.63 -11.26
CA SER A 160 -11.23 9.75 -10.53
C SER A 160 -10.86 10.31 -9.15
N ASN A 161 -11.24 11.54 -8.83
CA ASN A 161 -10.91 12.15 -7.55
C ASN A 161 -11.75 11.58 -6.39
N ILE A 162 -11.26 10.49 -5.79
CA ILE A 162 -11.85 9.86 -4.60
C ILE A 162 -11.82 10.73 -3.34
N PHE A 163 -11.03 11.81 -3.33
CA PHE A 163 -10.91 12.73 -2.20
C PHE A 163 -11.76 14.00 -2.34
N LYS A 164 -12.59 14.09 -3.37
CA LYS A 164 -13.33 15.32 -3.72
C LYS A 164 -14.24 15.84 -2.60
N ASN A 165 -14.84 14.93 -1.83
CA ASN A 165 -15.94 15.26 -0.92
C ASN A 165 -15.54 15.23 0.57
N ILE A 166 -14.29 14.92 0.90
CA ILE A 166 -13.81 14.95 2.28
C ILE A 166 -13.36 16.34 2.70
N ASP A 167 -13.37 16.62 3.99
CA ASP A 167 -12.92 17.92 4.49
C ASP A 167 -11.39 18.09 4.34
N ARG A 168 -10.96 19.35 4.32
CA ARG A 168 -9.56 19.71 4.07
C ARG A 168 -8.60 19.18 5.16
N THR A 169 -9.06 19.12 6.41
CA THR A 169 -8.24 18.65 7.54
C THR A 169 -8.05 17.15 7.46
N GLN A 170 -9.14 16.41 7.25
CA GLN A 170 -9.10 14.96 7.02
C GLN A 170 -8.28 14.60 5.79
N PHE A 171 -8.44 15.31 4.66
CA PHE A 171 -7.61 15.10 3.48
C PHE A 171 -6.12 15.31 3.78
N ARG A 172 -5.76 16.36 4.54
CA ARG A 172 -4.37 16.62 4.89
C ARG A 172 -3.77 15.49 5.72
N THR A 173 -4.48 15.01 6.72
CA THR A 173 -4.05 13.89 7.57
C THR A 173 -3.94 12.60 6.77
N LEU A 174 -4.97 12.28 5.98
CA LEU A 174 -5.01 11.08 5.15
C LEU A 174 -3.88 11.10 4.10
N ARG A 175 -3.68 12.23 3.42
CA ARG A 175 -2.60 12.41 2.44
C ARG A 175 -1.24 12.21 3.09
N GLN A 176 -1.00 12.80 4.25
CA GLN A 176 0.27 12.64 4.96
C GLN A 176 0.50 11.16 5.30
N ALA A 177 -0.51 10.49 5.85
CA ALA A 177 -0.42 9.07 6.18
C ALA A 177 -0.07 8.23 4.95
N ILE A 178 -0.77 8.41 3.82
CA ILE A 178 -0.49 7.69 2.57
C ILE A 178 0.95 7.91 2.09
N ILE A 179 1.42 9.18 2.07
CA ILE A 179 2.78 9.52 1.64
C ILE A 179 3.81 8.85 2.56
N ASP A 180 3.60 8.91 3.87
CA ASP A 180 4.51 8.29 4.84
C ASP A 180 4.62 6.78 4.64
N MET A 181 3.53 6.09 4.26
CA MET A 181 3.58 4.64 3.98
C MET A 181 4.32 4.32 2.69
N VAL A 182 4.07 5.09 1.62
CA VAL A 182 4.73 4.85 0.32
C VAL A 182 6.22 5.13 0.44
N LEU A 183 6.63 6.20 1.13
CA LEU A 183 8.05 6.46 1.39
C LEU A 183 8.70 5.41 2.30
N ALA A 184 7.93 4.76 3.17
CA ALA A 184 8.43 3.70 4.04
C ALA A 184 8.69 2.37 3.31
N THR A 185 8.25 2.20 2.05
CA THR A 185 8.58 1.00 1.25
C THR A 185 10.01 1.04 0.70
N GLU A 186 10.72 2.16 0.88
CA GLU A 186 12.13 2.27 0.50
C GLU A 186 12.99 1.29 1.31
N MET A 187 13.59 0.31 0.62
CA MET A 187 14.32 -0.78 1.27
C MET A 187 15.57 -0.33 2.04
N THR A 188 16.15 0.84 1.74
CA THR A 188 17.32 1.40 2.45
C THR A 188 16.97 1.77 3.91
N ARG A 189 15.69 2.07 4.18
CA ARG A 189 15.19 2.46 5.50
C ARG A 189 14.53 1.31 6.26
N HIS A 190 14.48 0.12 5.66
CA HIS A 190 13.83 -1.06 6.21
C HIS A 190 14.25 -1.34 7.67
N PHE A 191 15.55 -1.43 7.94
CA PHE A 191 16.04 -1.71 9.29
C PHE A 191 15.73 -0.60 10.31
N GLU A 192 15.68 0.65 9.87
CA GLU A 192 15.32 1.78 10.72
C GLU A 192 13.87 1.65 11.19
N HIS A 193 12.95 1.40 10.25
CA HIS A 193 11.56 1.14 10.55
C HIS A 193 11.45 -0.06 11.50
N VAL A 194 12.14 -1.17 11.17
CA VAL A 194 12.06 -2.40 11.95
C VAL A 194 12.46 -2.20 13.41
N ASN A 195 13.58 -1.52 13.63
CA ASN A 195 14.09 -1.24 14.97
C ASN A 195 13.17 -0.31 15.76
N LYS A 196 12.55 0.69 15.11
CA LYS A 196 11.62 1.60 15.79
C LYS A 196 10.42 0.85 16.36
N PHE A 197 9.79 -0.02 15.59
CA PHE A 197 8.67 -0.83 16.08
C PHE A 197 9.03 -1.81 17.18
N ALA A 198 10.15 -2.52 17.02
CA ALA A 198 10.59 -3.47 18.05
C ALA A 198 10.78 -2.77 19.41
N ASN A 199 11.26 -1.53 19.38
CA ASN A 199 11.43 -0.73 20.59
C ASN A 199 10.14 -0.08 21.09
N SER A 200 9.26 0.36 20.19
CA SER A 200 8.08 1.12 20.56
C SER A 200 6.88 0.27 20.96
N ILE A 201 6.80 -1.01 20.56
CA ILE A 201 5.66 -1.88 20.93
C ILE A 201 6.04 -3.25 21.46
N ASN A 202 7.05 -3.94 20.92
CA ASN A 202 7.39 -5.27 21.48
C ASN A 202 7.91 -5.16 22.93
N LYS A 203 8.56 -4.05 23.29
CA LYS A 203 8.99 -3.78 24.67
C LYS A 203 7.84 -3.45 25.64
N PRO A 204 6.90 -2.55 25.33
CA PRO A 204 5.77 -2.28 26.24
C PRO A 204 4.71 -3.39 26.25
N MET A 205 4.55 -4.22 25.21
CA MET A 205 3.63 -5.38 25.27
C MET A 205 4.03 -6.47 26.27
N ALA A 206 5.31 -6.54 26.65
CA ALA A 206 5.79 -7.43 27.71
C ALA A 206 5.63 -6.83 29.13
N ALA A 207 5.25 -5.55 29.23
CA ALA A 207 5.19 -4.81 30.49
C ALA A 207 3.77 -4.37 30.90
N ILE A 208 2.76 -4.56 30.04
CA ILE A 208 1.37 -4.16 30.29
C ILE A 208 0.53 -5.42 30.54
N GLU A 209 0.72 -6.03 31.71
CA GLU A 209 -0.34 -6.78 32.41
C GLU A 209 -0.96 -5.99 33.56
N GLU A 210 -0.51 -4.74 33.82
CA GLU A 210 -1.14 -3.87 34.82
C GLU A 210 -1.19 -2.40 34.36
N SER A 211 -2.38 -1.82 34.54
CA SER A 211 -2.76 -0.40 34.46
C SER A 211 -3.10 0.20 33.09
N SER A 212 -4.34 0.69 33.05
CA SER A 212 -4.95 1.52 32.02
C SER A 212 -4.41 2.96 32.08
N SER A 213 -3.81 3.46 31.00
CA SER A 213 -3.82 4.90 30.72
C SER A 213 -3.38 5.24 29.29
N ASN A 214 -4.03 6.28 28.76
CA ASN A 214 -3.86 6.93 27.46
C ASN A 214 -2.41 6.99 26.93
N VAL A 215 -2.15 6.27 25.83
CA VAL A 215 -0.98 6.49 24.97
C VAL A 215 -1.41 7.38 23.80
N ARG A 216 -0.91 8.61 23.77
CA ARG A 216 -1.15 9.60 22.70
C ARG A 216 -0.45 9.13 21.41
N HIS A 217 -1.21 9.15 20.31
CA HIS A 217 -0.81 9.05 18.90
C HIS A 217 0.58 8.46 18.59
N THR A 218 0.63 7.14 18.39
CA THR A 218 1.38 6.51 17.27
C THR A 218 0.82 5.12 17.04
N PRO A 219 -0.15 4.91 16.14
CA PRO A 219 -0.36 3.57 15.64
C PRO A 219 0.75 3.38 14.59
N PHE A 220 1.75 2.52 14.75
CA PHE A 220 1.62 1.10 14.43
C PHE A 220 0.82 0.69 13.18
N SER A 221 -0.14 1.50 12.73
CA SER A 221 -1.01 1.30 11.56
C SER A 221 -0.25 0.98 10.29
N VAL A 222 1.00 1.39 10.21
CA VAL A 222 1.88 1.24 9.03
C VAL A 222 3.21 0.60 9.43
N TYR A 223 3.21 -0.43 10.26
CA TYR A 223 4.35 -1.36 10.21
C TYR A 223 4.11 -2.51 9.23
N VAL A 224 2.87 -2.65 8.75
CA VAL A 224 2.39 -3.87 8.09
C VAL A 224 1.45 -3.60 6.93
N CYS A 225 1.33 -2.36 6.43
CA CYS A 225 1.25 -2.32 4.98
C CYS A 225 2.63 -2.87 4.57
N VAL A 226 2.76 -4.17 4.36
CA VAL A 226 3.91 -4.79 3.71
C VAL A 226 5.13 -5.12 4.62
N CYS A 227 5.06 -6.15 5.46
CA CYS A 227 6.19 -7.12 5.56
C CYS A 227 6.25 -7.99 4.26
N VAL A 228 5.83 -7.43 3.13
CA VAL A 228 5.41 -8.10 1.88
C VAL A 228 6.04 -7.40 0.66
N CYS A 229 7.29 -7.00 0.83
CA CYS A 229 8.32 -7.22 -0.18
C CYS A 229 9.27 -8.23 0.47
#